data_AF-I0IMR8-F1
#
_entry.id   AF-I0IMR8-F1
#
_cell.length_a   1.000
_cell.length_b   1.000
_cell.length_c   1.000
_cell.angle_alpha   90.00
_cell.angle_beta   90.00
_cell.angle_gamma   90.00
#
_symmetry.space_group_name_H-M   'P 1'
#
loop_
_entity.id
_entity.type
_entity.pdbx_description
1 polymer ?
#
loop_
_entity_poly.entity_id
_entity_poly.type
_entity_poly.pdbx_seq_one_letter_code
_entity_poly.pdbx_strand_id
1 'polypeptide(L)'
;MRFLIVVLIFIVIGLGYLLAEKKGKDNQFTQLGENIGITSKGVSNGKEKALESVKKIRVSLLLRLTENSIEIASRDLLDKNFGKANEAVVSALGDINSIKKINKDMEDLNSVKNNLEKAESEIKSMNADAINTLLIAQSSIRSIRTKENNSGN
;
A
#
# COMPACT_ATOMS: atom_id res chain seq x y z
N MET A 1 21.72 45.98 21.22
CA MET A 1 22.62 45.08 20.45
C MET A 1 21.86 44.14 19.51
N ARG A 2 20.82 43.40 19.92
CA ARG A 2 20.11 42.42 19.05
C ARG A 2 19.21 43.02 17.95
N PHE A 3 18.64 44.21 18.15
CA PHE A 3 17.80 44.87 17.15
C PHE A 3 18.57 45.48 15.97
N LEU A 4 19.83 45.86 16.19
CA LEU A 4 20.69 46.50 15.18
C LEU A 4 21.08 45.53 14.04
N ILE A 5 21.23 44.24 14.37
CA ILE A 5 21.59 43.18 13.41
C ILE A 5 20.41 42.87 12.48
N VAL A 6 19.18 42.88 12.99
CA VAL A 6 17.98 42.62 12.18
C VAL A 6 17.75 43.74 11.18
N VAL A 7 17.94 45.01 11.58
CA VAL A 7 17.81 46.16 10.68
C VAL A 7 18.90 46.17 9.60
N LEU A 8 20.14 45.77 9.94
CA LEU A 8 21.23 45.63 8.97
C LEU A 8 20.95 44.57 7.91
N ILE A 9 20.30 43.46 8.28
CA ILE A 9 19.89 42.40 7.33
C ILE A 9 18.83 42.93 6.36
N PHE A 10 17.83 43.68 6.85
CA PHE A 10 16.81 44.27 5.97
C PHE A 10 17.36 45.33 5.01
N ILE A 11 18.37 46.11 5.43
CA ILE A 11 19.03 47.11 4.57
C ILE A 11 19.85 46.43 3.46
N VAL A 12 20.55 45.32 3.78
CA VAL A 12 21.32 44.54 2.79
C VAL A 12 20.38 43.84 1.79
N ILE A 13 19.24 43.32 2.25
CA ILE A 13 18.21 42.73 1.38
C ILE A 13 17.55 43.80 0.49
N GLY A 14 17.26 44.99 1.03
CA GLY A 14 16.67 46.10 0.28
C GLY A 14 17.59 46.70 -0.78
N LEU A 15 18.89 46.86 -0.47
CA LEU A 15 19.89 47.32 -1.43
C LEU A 15 20.21 46.27 -2.51
N GLY A 16 20.20 44.98 -2.15
CA GLY A 16 20.29 43.88 -3.10
C GLY A 16 19.12 43.85 -4.09
N TYR A 17 17.91 44.21 -3.63
CA TYR A 17 16.72 44.27 -4.48
C TYR A 17 16.80 45.40 -5.53
N LEU A 18 17.28 46.57 -5.12
CA LEU A 18 17.46 47.76 -5.98
C LEU A 18 18.63 47.63 -6.96
N LEU A 19 19.78 47.06 -6.55
CA LEU A 19 20.92 46.83 -7.44
C LEU A 19 20.63 45.77 -8.51
N ALA A 20 19.81 44.78 -8.17
CA ALA A 20 19.41 43.75 -9.11
C ALA A 20 18.34 44.24 -10.11
N GLU A 21 17.72 45.40 -9.89
CA GLU A 21 16.70 45.97 -10.79
C GLU A 21 17.27 46.58 -12.08
N LYS A 22 18.60 46.72 -12.24
CA LYS A 22 19.15 47.47 -13.36
C LYS A 22 19.72 46.71 -14.55
N LYS A 23 20.21 45.46 -14.47
CA LYS A 23 20.90 44.85 -15.64
C LYS A 23 20.92 43.32 -15.85
N GLY A 24 20.11 42.48 -15.18
CA GLY A 24 20.22 41.01 -15.46
C GLY A 24 19.17 40.07 -14.88
N LYS A 25 17.94 40.54 -14.62
CA LYS A 25 16.96 39.87 -13.75
C LYS A 25 16.05 38.82 -14.40
N ASP A 26 16.09 38.61 -15.71
CA ASP A 26 15.11 37.70 -16.34
C ASP A 26 15.58 36.24 -16.39
N ASN A 27 16.89 35.98 -16.54
CA ASN A 27 17.38 34.61 -16.71
C ASN A 27 17.63 33.86 -15.38
N GLN A 28 17.96 34.56 -14.29
CA GLN A 28 18.26 33.90 -13.01
C GLN A 28 17.01 33.59 -12.18
N PHE A 29 15.97 34.43 -12.23
CA PHE A 29 14.68 34.15 -11.57
C PHE A 29 13.92 33.02 -12.26
N THR A 30 14.02 32.90 -13.59
CA THR A 30 13.44 31.79 -14.35
C THR A 30 14.12 30.46 -14.00
N GLN A 31 15.44 30.43 -13.88
CA GLN A 31 16.18 29.23 -13.45
C GLN A 31 15.94 28.85 -11.98
N LEU A 32 15.79 29.83 -11.08
CA LEU A 32 15.40 29.56 -9.68
C LEU A 32 13.97 29.03 -9.58
N GLY A 33 13.04 29.55 -10.38
CA GLY A 33 11.67 29.03 -10.50
C GLY A 33 11.64 27.61 -11.07
N GLU A 34 12.44 27.32 -12.10
CA GLU A 34 12.60 25.97 -12.66
C GLU A 34 13.19 25.00 -11.64
N ASN A 35 14.25 25.38 -10.92
CA ASN A 35 14.89 24.52 -9.91
C ASN A 35 13.99 24.27 -8.68
N ILE A 36 13.20 25.26 -8.25
CA ILE A 36 12.17 25.07 -7.21
C ILE A 36 11.02 24.20 -7.74
N GLY A 37 10.63 24.36 -9.01
CA GLY A 37 9.67 23.50 -9.69
C GLY A 37 10.15 22.04 -9.82
N ILE A 38 11.42 21.81 -10.12
CA ILE A 38 12.04 20.48 -10.20
C ILE A 38 12.19 19.86 -8.80
N THR A 39 12.56 20.65 -7.79
CA THR A 39 12.70 20.18 -6.40
C THR A 39 11.34 19.85 -5.78
N SER A 40 10.31 20.67 -6.00
CA SER A 40 8.94 20.41 -5.54
C SER A 40 8.32 19.20 -6.26
N LYS A 41 8.53 19.05 -7.57
CA LYS A 41 8.16 17.83 -8.31
C LYS A 41 8.95 16.60 -7.84
N GLY A 42 10.23 16.75 -7.52
CA GLY A 42 11.08 15.67 -6.98
C GLY A 42 10.63 15.19 -5.60
N VAL A 43 10.28 16.12 -4.70
CA VAL A 43 9.72 15.81 -3.37
C VAL A 43 8.30 15.23 -3.48
N SER A 44 7.48 15.73 -4.42
CA SER A 44 6.14 15.19 -4.70
C SER A 44 6.22 13.74 -5.22
N ASN A 45 7.08 13.50 -6.22
CA ASN A 45 7.30 12.16 -6.77
C ASN A 45 7.91 11.20 -5.72
N GLY A 46 8.79 11.70 -4.84
CA GLY A 46 9.35 10.92 -3.74
C GLY A 46 8.29 10.52 -2.71
N LYS A 47 7.39 11.44 -2.35
CA LYS A 47 6.25 11.15 -1.47
C LYS A 47 5.27 10.16 -2.08
N GLU A 48 4.94 10.33 -3.37
CA GLU A 48 4.04 9.44 -4.09
C GLU A 48 4.61 8.02 -4.18
N LYS A 49 5.89 7.88 -4.52
CA LYS A 49 6.59 6.57 -4.53
C LYS A 49 6.66 5.93 -3.13
N ALA A 50 6.85 6.73 -2.08
CA ALA A 50 6.86 6.23 -0.71
C ALA A 50 5.46 5.72 -0.28
N LEU A 51 4.40 6.47 -0.62
CA LEU A 51 3.02 6.05 -0.37
C LEU A 51 2.66 4.76 -1.12
N GLU A 52 3.06 4.65 -2.38
CA GLU A 52 2.84 3.44 -3.18
C GLU A 52 3.62 2.23 -2.60
N SER A 53 4.83 2.45 -2.11
CA SER A 53 5.63 1.41 -1.46
C SER A 53 4.96 0.91 -0.17
N VAL A 54 4.45 1.82 0.67
CA VAL A 54 3.71 1.47 1.90
C VAL A 54 2.43 0.71 1.57
N LYS A 55 1.71 1.12 0.51
CA LYS A 55 0.52 0.43 0.00
C LYS A 55 0.84 -1.02 -0.38
N LYS A 56 1.90 -1.23 -1.17
CA LYS A 56 2.36 -2.57 -1.59
C LYS A 56 2.76 -3.45 -0.39
N ILE A 57 3.51 -2.91 0.57
CA ILE A 57 3.88 -3.64 1.79
C ILE A 57 2.63 -4.09 2.56
N ARG A 58 1.64 -3.20 2.69
CA ARG A 58 0.39 -3.51 3.39
C ARG A 58 -0.41 -4.61 2.68
N VAL A 59 -0.50 -4.56 1.34
CA VAL A 59 -1.15 -5.60 0.55
C VAL A 59 -0.44 -6.95 0.71
N SER A 60 0.89 -6.96 0.62
CA SER A 60 1.71 -8.17 0.79
C SER A 60 1.52 -8.81 2.17
N LEU A 61 1.48 -8.00 3.23
CA LEU A 61 1.21 -8.46 4.59
C LEU A 61 -0.18 -9.10 4.71
N LEU A 62 -1.22 -8.45 4.18
CA LEU A 62 -2.58 -8.98 4.22
C LEU A 62 -2.72 -10.28 3.42
N LEU A 63 -2.05 -10.41 2.28
CA LEU A 63 -2.00 -11.66 1.51
C LEU A 63 -1.36 -12.79 2.33
N ARG A 64 -0.30 -12.50 3.08
CA ARG A 64 0.36 -13.47 3.96
C ARG A 64 -0.53 -13.88 5.14
N LEU A 65 -1.22 -12.93 5.76
CA LEU A 65 -2.18 -13.22 6.83
C LEU A 65 -3.34 -14.08 6.33
N THR A 66 -3.84 -13.78 5.14
CA THR A 66 -4.89 -14.59 4.49
C THR A 66 -4.42 -16.04 4.26
N GLU A 67 -3.22 -16.23 3.72
CA GLU A 67 -2.62 -17.57 3.50
C GLU A 67 -2.53 -18.36 4.82
N ASN A 68 -2.05 -17.71 5.88
CA ASN A 68 -1.92 -18.32 7.21
C ASN A 68 -3.29 -18.68 7.81
N SER A 69 -4.29 -17.82 7.65
CA SER A 69 -5.66 -18.10 8.11
C SER A 69 -6.25 -19.33 7.39
N ILE A 70 -5.99 -19.49 6.09
CA ILE A 70 -6.43 -20.68 5.34
C ILE A 70 -5.72 -21.95 5.80
N GLU A 71 -4.42 -21.86 6.12
CA GLU A 71 -3.64 -22.97 6.66
C GLU A 71 -4.19 -23.42 8.03
N ILE A 72 -4.49 -22.46 8.91
CA ILE A 72 -5.15 -22.72 10.20
C ILE A 72 -6.51 -23.40 9.98
N ALA A 73 -7.34 -22.85 9.09
CA ALA A 73 -8.65 -23.42 8.79
C ALA A 73 -8.57 -24.87 8.29
N SER A 74 -7.58 -25.16 7.43
CA SER A 74 -7.35 -26.49 6.88
C SER A 74 -6.92 -27.48 7.97
N ARG A 75 -5.98 -27.08 8.84
CA ARG A 75 -5.56 -27.90 9.98
C ARG A 75 -6.71 -28.16 10.95
N ASP A 76 -7.46 -27.12 11.29
CA ASP A 76 -8.55 -27.24 12.24
C ASP A 76 -9.70 -28.10 11.67
N LEU A 77 -9.94 -28.09 10.36
CA LEU A 77 -10.85 -29.04 9.70
C LEU A 77 -10.39 -30.50 9.82
N LEU A 78 -9.09 -30.76 9.64
CA LEU A 78 -8.53 -32.10 9.82
C LEU A 78 -8.69 -32.59 11.27
N ASP A 79 -8.55 -31.67 12.23
CA ASP A 79 -8.80 -31.92 13.65
C ASP A 79 -10.31 -31.93 14.02
N LYS A 80 -11.20 -31.79 13.03
CA LYS A 80 -12.67 -31.71 13.18
C LYS A 80 -13.14 -30.56 14.07
N ASN A 81 -12.32 -29.50 14.17
CA ASN A 81 -12.62 -28.27 14.89
C ASN A 81 -13.27 -27.24 13.97
N PHE A 82 -14.48 -27.56 13.47
CA PHE A 82 -15.21 -26.75 12.49
C PHE A 82 -15.46 -25.30 12.93
N GLY A 83 -15.62 -25.06 14.24
CA GLY A 83 -15.79 -23.71 14.79
C GLY A 83 -14.57 -22.83 14.54
N LYS A 84 -13.38 -23.31 14.90
CA LYS A 84 -12.12 -22.57 14.67
C LYS A 84 -11.78 -22.46 13.18
N ALA A 85 -12.09 -23.50 12.40
CA ALA A 85 -11.94 -23.43 10.96
C ALA A 85 -12.79 -22.32 10.34
N ASN A 86 -14.06 -22.19 10.78
CA ASN A 86 -14.94 -21.13 10.31
C ASN A 86 -14.43 -19.74 10.73
N GLU A 87 -13.98 -19.56 11.98
CA GLU A 87 -13.37 -18.30 12.44
C GLU A 87 -12.17 -17.88 11.57
N ALA A 88 -11.30 -18.84 11.24
CA ALA A 88 -10.14 -18.60 10.41
C ALA A 88 -10.53 -18.23 8.96
N VAL A 89 -11.55 -18.86 8.38
CA VAL A 89 -12.08 -18.48 7.05
C VAL A 89 -12.71 -17.08 7.06
N VAL A 90 -13.46 -16.73 8.10
CA VAL A 90 -14.02 -15.38 8.26
C VAL A 90 -12.92 -14.33 8.36
N SER A 91 -11.83 -14.63 9.08
CA SER A 91 -10.65 -13.75 9.12
C SER A 91 -10.02 -13.57 7.74
N ALA A 92 -9.83 -14.67 7.00
CA ALA A 92 -9.29 -14.61 5.63
C ALA A 92 -10.16 -13.75 4.70
N LEU A 93 -11.49 -13.85 4.80
CA LEU A 93 -12.42 -13.00 4.05
C LEU A 93 -12.28 -11.51 4.44
N GLY A 94 -12.07 -11.22 5.72
CA GLY A 94 -11.81 -9.87 6.22
C GLY A 94 -10.55 -9.25 5.62
N ASP A 95 -9.47 -10.03 5.53
CA ASP A 95 -8.20 -9.60 4.93
C ASP A 95 -8.35 -9.31 3.44
N ILE A 96 -9.04 -10.20 2.68
CA ILE A 96 -9.33 -10.00 1.25
C ILE A 96 -10.13 -8.71 1.01
N ASN A 97 -11.15 -8.45 1.83
CA ASN A 97 -11.93 -7.21 1.73
C ASN A 97 -11.08 -5.97 2.04
N SER A 98 -10.13 -6.09 2.96
CA SER A 98 -9.18 -5.02 3.28
C SER A 98 -8.23 -4.75 2.14
N ILE A 99 -7.74 -5.78 1.45
CA ILE A 99 -6.90 -5.62 0.25
C ILE A 99 -7.68 -4.92 -0.85
N LYS A 100 -8.92 -5.32 -1.14
CA LYS A 100 -9.74 -4.66 -2.19
C LYS A 100 -10.03 -3.19 -1.92
N LYS A 101 -10.13 -2.78 -0.64
CA LYS A 101 -10.24 -1.36 -0.27
C LYS A 101 -8.97 -0.58 -0.57
N ILE A 102 -7.81 -1.23 -0.46
CA ILE A 102 -6.50 -0.64 -0.74
C ILE A 102 -6.22 -0.65 -2.24
N ASN A 103 -6.51 -1.75 -2.93
CA ASN A 103 -6.24 -1.96 -4.34
C ASN A 103 -7.47 -2.58 -5.04
N LYS A 104 -8.28 -1.74 -5.69
CA LYS A 104 -9.56 -2.15 -6.28
C LYS A 104 -9.41 -3.00 -7.55
N ASP A 105 -8.29 -2.85 -8.25
CA ASP A 105 -8.09 -3.44 -9.59
C ASP A 105 -7.58 -4.89 -9.54
N MET A 106 -7.52 -5.47 -8.34
CA MET A 106 -6.96 -6.81 -8.12
C MET A 106 -8.02 -7.89 -8.34
N GLU A 107 -8.44 -8.08 -9.60
CA GLU A 107 -9.50 -9.01 -10.00
C GLU A 107 -9.26 -10.45 -9.56
N ASP A 108 -7.99 -10.89 -9.51
CA ASP A 108 -7.59 -12.21 -9.05
C ASP A 108 -8.13 -12.53 -7.63
N LEU A 109 -8.34 -11.52 -6.78
CA LEU A 109 -8.91 -11.69 -5.42
C LEU A 109 -10.41 -12.01 -5.41
N ASN A 110 -11.14 -11.80 -6.50
CA ASN A 110 -12.54 -12.21 -6.60
C ASN A 110 -12.67 -13.72 -6.57
N SER A 111 -11.78 -14.42 -7.28
CA SER A 111 -11.75 -15.89 -7.28
C SER A 111 -11.48 -16.46 -5.89
N VAL A 112 -10.50 -15.88 -5.19
CA VAL A 112 -10.14 -16.25 -3.80
C VAL A 112 -11.32 -16.02 -2.87
N LYS A 113 -11.98 -14.85 -2.95
CA LYS A 113 -13.15 -14.53 -2.14
C LYS A 113 -14.26 -15.56 -2.33
N ASN A 114 -14.59 -15.88 -3.58
CA ASN A 114 -15.66 -16.84 -3.88
C ASN A 114 -15.34 -18.24 -3.34
N ASN A 115 -14.08 -18.68 -3.44
CA ASN A 115 -13.65 -19.96 -2.86
C ASN A 115 -13.74 -19.93 -1.33
N LEU A 116 -13.35 -18.84 -0.68
CA LEU A 116 -13.47 -18.71 0.77
C LEU A 116 -14.93 -18.69 1.24
N GLU A 117 -15.83 -18.00 0.52
CA GLU A 117 -17.28 -18.01 0.83
C GLU A 117 -17.89 -19.41 0.64
N LYS A 118 -17.46 -20.12 -0.41
CA LYS A 118 -17.84 -21.52 -0.63
C LYS A 118 -17.32 -22.42 0.51
N ALA A 119 -16.05 -22.28 0.89
CA ALA A 119 -15.46 -23.03 2.00
C ALA A 119 -16.17 -22.73 3.32
N GLU A 120 -16.54 -21.47 3.58
CA GLU A 120 -17.33 -21.09 4.76
C GLU A 120 -18.67 -21.85 4.81
N SER A 121 -19.38 -21.91 3.69
CA SER A 121 -20.63 -22.66 3.57
C SER A 121 -20.44 -24.16 3.77
N GLU A 122 -19.36 -24.73 3.21
CA GLU A 122 -19.01 -26.15 3.35
C GLU A 122 -18.62 -26.48 4.80
N ILE A 123 -17.85 -25.62 5.49
CA ILE A 123 -17.50 -25.78 6.91
C ILE A 123 -18.74 -25.75 7.79
N LYS A 124 -19.66 -24.79 7.57
CA LYS A 124 -20.92 -24.68 8.33
C LYS A 124 -21.83 -25.89 8.14
N SER A 125 -21.77 -26.54 6.98
CA SER A 125 -22.46 -27.79 6.70
C SER A 125 -21.64 -29.04 7.05
N MET A 126 -20.45 -28.86 7.65
CA MET A 126 -19.52 -29.94 8.03
C MET A 126 -19.13 -30.84 6.85
N ASN A 127 -19.13 -30.29 5.63
CA ASN A 127 -18.80 -31.00 4.41
C ASN A 127 -17.26 -31.16 4.28
N ALA A 128 -16.82 -32.38 3.98
CA ALA A 128 -15.41 -32.71 3.72
C ALA A 128 -14.83 -31.97 2.49
N ASP A 129 -15.68 -31.51 1.56
CA ASP A 129 -15.25 -30.72 0.39
C ASP A 129 -14.59 -29.38 0.77
N ALA A 130 -14.85 -28.88 1.98
CA ALA A 130 -14.26 -27.65 2.50
C ALA A 130 -12.73 -27.62 2.38
N ILE A 131 -12.05 -28.75 2.64
CA ILE A 131 -10.59 -28.83 2.55
C ILE A 131 -10.12 -28.59 1.10
N ASN A 132 -10.77 -29.21 0.13
CA ASN A 132 -10.41 -29.02 -1.28
C ASN A 132 -10.61 -27.56 -1.70
N THR A 133 -11.71 -26.93 -1.28
CA THR A 133 -11.99 -25.52 -1.57
C THR A 133 -10.94 -24.59 -0.92
N LEU A 134 -10.51 -24.87 0.32
CA LEU A 134 -9.45 -24.13 0.99
C LEU A 134 -8.10 -24.28 0.29
N LEU A 135 -7.74 -25.47 -0.17
CA LEU A 135 -6.50 -25.72 -0.91
C LEU A 135 -6.45 -24.93 -2.23
N ILE A 136 -7.59 -24.86 -2.95
CA ILE A 136 -7.71 -24.03 -4.15
C ILE A 136 -7.50 -22.56 -3.79
N ALA A 137 -8.17 -22.04 -2.75
CA ALA A 137 -8.00 -20.67 -2.29
C ALA A 137 -6.55 -20.34 -1.90
N GLN A 138 -5.88 -21.25 -1.19
CA GLN A 138 -4.47 -21.12 -0.79
C GLN A 138 -3.55 -21.03 -2.01
N SER A 139 -3.75 -21.91 -2.99
CA SER A 139 -2.98 -21.92 -4.24
C SER A 139 -3.14 -20.61 -5.02
N SER A 140 -4.37 -20.11 -5.12
CA SER A 140 -4.66 -18.81 -5.74
C SER A 140 -3.97 -17.65 -5.03
N ILE A 141 -4.03 -17.58 -3.69
CA ILE A 141 -3.34 -16.56 -2.89
C ILE A 141 -1.83 -16.61 -3.09
N ARG A 142 -1.24 -17.81 -3.09
CA ARG A 142 0.19 -17.99 -3.32
C ARG A 142 0.60 -17.49 -4.70
N SER A 143 -0.22 -17.75 -5.70
CA SER A 143 -0.01 -17.26 -7.07
C SER A 143 -0.07 -15.73 -7.13
N ILE A 144 -1.07 -15.11 -6.52
CA ILE A 144 -1.22 -13.64 -6.45
C ILE A 144 -0.01 -13.01 -5.75
N ARG A 145 0.38 -13.53 -4.58
CA ARG A 145 1.55 -13.02 -3.85
C ARG A 145 2.83 -13.11 -4.69
N THR A 146 3.01 -14.19 -5.45
CA THR A 146 4.18 -14.36 -6.31
C THR A 146 4.18 -13.32 -7.43
N LYS A 147 3.03 -13.06 -8.05
CA LYS A 147 2.88 -11.98 -9.04
C LYS A 147 3.21 -10.61 -8.43
N GLU A 148 2.63 -10.29 -7.26
CA GLU A 148 2.86 -9.02 -6.56
C GLU A 148 4.33 -8.79 -6.20
N ASN A 149 5.04 -9.83 -5.77
CA ASN A 149 6.47 -9.74 -5.47
C ASN A 149 7.32 -9.54 -6.74
N ASN A 150 6.90 -10.09 -7.88
CA ASN A 150 7.63 -9.99 -9.14
C ASN A 150 7.34 -8.68 -9.90
N SER A 151 6.18 -8.06 -9.69
CA SER A 151 5.85 -6.73 -10.25
C SER A 151 6.52 -5.55 -9.52
N GLY A 152 7.43 -5.84 -8.59
CA GLY A 152 8.19 -4.86 -7.80
C GLY A 152 9.65 -4.64 -8.21
N ASN A 153 10.15 -5.36 -9.22
CA ASN A 153 11.47 -5.16 -9.84
C ASN A 153 11.36 -4.42 -11.18
#